data_AF-A0ABD3QKV2-F1
#
_entry.id   AF-A0ABD3QKV2-F1
#
_cell.length_a   1.000
_cell.length_b   1.000
_cell.length_c   1.000
_cell.angle_alpha   90.00
_cell.angle_beta   90.00
_cell.angle_gamma   90.00
#
_symmetry.space_group_name_H-M   'P 1'
#
loop_
_entity.id
_entity.type
_entity.pdbx_description
1 polymer ?
#
loop_
_entity_poly.entity_id
_entity_poly.type
_entity_poly.pdbx_seq_one_letter_code
_entity_poly.pdbx_strand_id
1 'polypeptide(L)'
;MSRLAGVRLVVLMAVSFFVGLQFRSLRVLFRTSYYDGPRMDHLAWAPADMHISNSNRSSKRRMQNAKLHKLNDIVDTESKDETSAEEEPEEDEKEEESNEEPIHAEPLQKLDADDQNEEEELNEKPKKARPVARFNAMNYTKDFAPLQWSLPKPSRLLHLSSAEFMEKYIAAKRKMNVTLPWEHSQDVYDNTKLPLPIISLNFPKSATLTMRQYFNCGGVTSIHTSTQHGRIGICMMENMLADNPPLQHCDTHKRQGKTKKIGFISDIGLQGPPCFYSSIHDGGLEAIAKHYPSSTILLVTRNSTSWYHSIKKWGVLLHRWKTVCKFDGSHHGEQVQYWSDMHESESKADYWSNFYNAHTQKIREFALKHLSLTYVEVQLEDPKMGELLEYYTGIPSTCVMDCHPGPHWYKKTNATSKCHPPGDPWAEDAPKAAVNVHVDDDGGGSENDDNDENGYDEE
;
A
#
# COMPACT_ATOMS: atom_id res chain seq x y z
N MET A 1 17.60 -52.16 -59.68
CA MET A 1 18.18 -51.49 -58.50
C MET A 1 17.37 -50.27 -58.00
N SER A 2 16.49 -49.65 -58.79
CA SER A 2 15.77 -48.42 -58.37
C SER A 2 14.68 -48.61 -57.29
N ARG A 3 14.02 -49.79 -57.21
CA ARG A 3 12.96 -50.04 -56.21
C ARG A 3 13.47 -50.19 -54.77
N LEU A 4 14.74 -50.57 -54.58
CA LEU A 4 15.32 -50.72 -53.24
C LEU A 4 15.65 -49.37 -52.58
N ALA A 5 15.88 -48.32 -53.38
CA ALA A 5 16.19 -46.99 -52.86
C ALA A 5 14.94 -46.31 -52.26
N GLY A 6 13.78 -46.48 -52.88
CA GLY A 6 12.52 -45.92 -52.39
C GLY A 6 12.10 -46.47 -51.03
N VAL A 7 12.22 -47.79 -50.83
CA VAL A 7 11.85 -48.42 -49.55
C VAL A 7 12.75 -47.95 -48.40
N ARG A 8 14.06 -47.78 -48.65
CA ARG A 8 14.99 -47.29 -47.63
C ARG A 8 14.70 -45.85 -47.20
N LEU A 9 14.27 -44.99 -48.14
CA LEU A 9 13.91 -43.61 -47.83
C LEU A 9 12.63 -43.53 -46.98
N VAL A 10 11.61 -44.32 -47.30
CA VAL A 10 10.35 -44.36 -46.55
C VAL A 10 10.55 -44.90 -45.14
N VAL A 11 11.38 -45.94 -44.98
CA VAL A 11 11.72 -46.49 -43.65
C VAL A 11 12.51 -45.47 -42.84
N LEU A 12 13.46 -44.75 -43.43
CA LEU A 12 14.20 -43.70 -42.74
C LEU A 12 13.28 -42.56 -42.26
N MET A 13 12.34 -42.11 -43.09
CA MET A 13 11.38 -41.07 -42.70
C MET A 13 10.45 -41.55 -41.58
N ALA A 14 9.96 -42.79 -41.64
CA ALA A 14 9.13 -43.36 -40.58
C ALA A 14 9.90 -43.46 -39.25
N VAL A 15 11.14 -43.95 -39.27
CA VAL A 15 11.98 -44.02 -38.07
C VAL A 15 12.26 -42.63 -37.50
N SER A 16 12.57 -41.63 -38.33
CA SER A 16 12.76 -40.25 -37.88
C SER A 16 11.50 -39.64 -37.26
N PHE A 17 10.32 -39.94 -37.81
CA PHE A 17 9.03 -39.48 -37.28
C PHE A 17 8.73 -40.10 -35.90
N PHE A 18 8.93 -41.42 -35.74
CA PHE A 18 8.71 -42.09 -34.46
C PHE A 18 9.75 -41.72 -33.40
N VAL A 19 11.01 -41.52 -33.78
CA VAL A 19 12.04 -41.00 -32.87
C VAL A 19 11.71 -39.56 -32.46
N GLY A 20 11.23 -38.72 -33.39
CA GLY A 20 10.76 -37.37 -33.09
C GLY A 20 9.57 -37.32 -32.11
N LEU A 21 8.59 -38.23 -32.27
CA LEU A 21 7.45 -38.36 -31.35
C LEU A 21 7.86 -38.83 -29.95
N GLN A 22 8.82 -39.77 -29.87
CA GLN A 22 9.39 -40.23 -28.60
C GLN A 22 10.17 -39.11 -27.89
N PHE A 23 10.94 -38.29 -28.61
CA PHE A 23 11.63 -37.13 -28.03
C PHE A 23 10.68 -36.01 -27.59
N ARG A 24 9.53 -35.83 -28.27
CA ARG A 24 8.51 -34.85 -27.85
C ARG A 24 7.83 -35.28 -26.55
N SER A 25 7.57 -36.57 -26.37
CA SER A 25 7.03 -37.14 -25.12
C SER A 25 8.06 -37.18 -23.98
N LEU A 26 9.33 -37.45 -24.29
CA LEU A 26 10.43 -37.40 -23.30
C LEU A 26 10.74 -35.97 -22.84
N ARG A 27 10.55 -34.95 -23.69
CA ARG A 27 10.67 -33.54 -23.28
C ARG A 27 9.63 -33.12 -22.22
N VAL A 28 8.47 -33.78 -22.20
CA VAL A 28 7.44 -33.57 -21.17
C VAL A 28 7.85 -34.25 -19.85
N LEU A 29 8.51 -35.41 -19.91
CA LEU A 29 9.01 -36.15 -18.75
C LEU A 29 10.28 -35.56 -18.10
N PHE A 30 11.15 -34.91 -18.87
CA PHE A 30 12.37 -34.27 -18.34
C PHE A 30 12.20 -32.78 -18.00
N ARG A 31 10.97 -32.25 -17.99
CA ARG A 31 10.69 -30.89 -17.51
C ARG A 31 10.49 -30.80 -16.01
N THR A 32 10.53 -31.93 -15.29
CA THR A 32 10.62 -31.96 -13.84
C THR A 32 12.07 -32.14 -13.40
N SER A 33 12.58 -31.18 -12.63
CA SER A 33 13.88 -31.20 -11.93
C SER A 33 15.11 -30.67 -12.70
N TYR A 34 15.04 -29.41 -13.14
CA TYR A 34 16.23 -28.56 -13.06
C TYR A 34 15.82 -27.22 -12.43
N TYR A 35 16.17 -27.06 -11.16
CA TYR A 35 16.05 -25.84 -10.40
C TYR A 35 16.96 -24.77 -11.03
N ASP A 36 16.43 -24.00 -11.97
CA ASP A 36 16.88 -22.62 -12.13
C ASP A 36 16.36 -21.86 -10.90
N GLY A 37 17.27 -21.50 -10.01
CA GLY A 37 16.97 -20.73 -8.81
C GLY A 37 16.17 -19.47 -9.16
N PRO A 38 15.28 -19.02 -8.25
CA PRO A 38 14.40 -17.90 -8.54
C PRO A 38 15.25 -16.67 -8.87
N ARG A 39 15.10 -16.17 -10.11
CA ARG A 39 15.44 -14.77 -10.39
C ARG A 39 14.73 -13.93 -9.35
N MET A 40 15.51 -13.12 -8.65
CA MET A 40 15.11 -12.23 -7.56
C MET A 40 14.16 -11.12 -8.04
N ASP A 41 12.95 -11.48 -8.47
CA ASP A 41 11.82 -10.55 -8.65
C ASP A 41 11.12 -10.29 -7.29
N HIS A 42 11.67 -10.85 -6.22
CA HIS A 42 11.29 -10.67 -4.82
C HIS A 42 11.70 -9.31 -4.26
N LEU A 43 11.56 -8.17 -4.96
CA LEU A 43 11.83 -6.86 -4.35
C LEU A 43 10.81 -5.76 -4.69
N ALA A 44 9.64 -6.06 -5.26
CA ALA A 44 8.57 -5.04 -5.38
C ALA A 44 7.85 -4.73 -4.04
N TRP A 45 8.30 -5.34 -2.93
CA TRP A 45 7.90 -5.03 -1.55
C TRP A 45 8.90 -4.11 -0.83
N ALA A 46 10.06 -3.82 -1.42
CA ALA A 46 10.99 -2.83 -0.87
C ALA A 46 10.56 -1.41 -1.33
N PRO A 47 10.54 -0.40 -0.43
CA PRO A 47 10.53 1.00 -0.85
C PRO A 47 11.68 1.21 -1.85
N ALA A 48 11.47 2.04 -2.87
CA ALA A 48 12.48 2.32 -3.90
C ALA A 48 13.81 2.88 -3.33
N ASP A 49 13.83 3.24 -2.04
CA ASP A 49 14.94 3.90 -1.36
C ASP A 49 15.83 2.92 -0.54
N MET A 50 15.54 1.62 -0.54
CA MET A 50 16.38 0.60 0.11
C MET A 50 17.58 0.22 -0.78
N HIS A 51 18.61 1.07 -0.79
CA HIS A 51 19.94 0.66 -1.26
C HIS A 51 20.54 -0.33 -0.27
N ILE A 52 20.44 -1.63 -0.55
CA ILE A 52 21.33 -2.62 0.06
C ILE A 52 22.74 -2.31 -0.45
N SER A 53 23.58 -1.74 0.43
CA SER A 53 24.99 -1.62 0.13
C SER A 53 25.55 -3.03 -0.07
N ASN A 54 26.08 -3.29 -1.25
CA ASN A 54 26.75 -4.54 -1.58
C ASN A 54 28.06 -4.64 -0.77
N SER A 55 27.99 -5.03 0.50
CA SER A 55 29.17 -5.25 1.35
C SER A 55 29.83 -6.62 1.17
N ASN A 56 29.41 -7.41 0.17
CA ASN A 56 29.94 -8.75 -0.09
C ASN A 56 31.34 -8.81 -0.74
N ARG A 57 32.09 -7.70 -0.76
CA ARG A 57 33.51 -7.70 -1.18
C ARG A 57 34.54 -7.59 -0.05
N SER A 58 34.16 -7.34 1.21
CA SER A 58 35.15 -7.21 2.31
C SER A 58 35.31 -8.44 3.22
N SER A 59 34.45 -9.46 3.09
CA SER A 59 34.46 -10.64 3.98
C SER A 59 35.68 -11.57 3.78
N LYS A 60 36.39 -11.51 2.65
CA LYS A 60 37.62 -12.32 2.43
C LYS A 60 38.89 -11.77 3.11
N ARG A 61 38.86 -10.61 3.76
CA ARG A 61 40.03 -10.04 4.46
C ARG A 61 39.96 -10.08 6.00
N ARG A 62 38.88 -10.61 6.59
CA ARG A 62 38.70 -10.62 8.07
C ARG A 62 38.87 -11.98 8.75
N MET A 63 39.49 -12.94 8.09
CA MET A 63 39.80 -14.26 8.68
C MET A 63 41.23 -14.39 9.24
N GLN A 64 41.88 -13.29 9.64
CA GLN A 64 43.22 -13.35 10.25
C GLN A 64 43.42 -12.69 11.60
N ASN A 65 42.47 -11.91 12.15
CA ASN A 65 42.65 -11.30 13.47
C ASN A 65 41.38 -11.41 14.31
N ALA A 66 41.34 -12.37 15.23
CA ALA A 66 40.77 -12.23 16.58
C ALA A 66 40.79 -13.59 17.30
N LYS A 67 41.92 -13.87 17.95
CA LYS A 67 42.04 -14.86 19.01
C LYS A 67 42.60 -14.14 20.22
N LEU A 68 41.77 -13.42 20.99
CA LEU A 68 42.05 -13.14 22.40
C LEU A 68 40.88 -12.45 23.11
N HIS A 69 40.72 -12.83 24.38
CA HIS A 69 39.91 -12.26 25.46
C HIS A 69 38.45 -12.69 25.64
N LYS A 70 38.36 -13.74 26.49
CA LYS A 70 37.33 -14.03 27.47
C LYS A 70 37.31 -13.01 28.62
N LEU A 71 36.15 -13.00 29.29
CA LEU A 71 35.87 -12.68 30.71
C LEU A 71 35.69 -11.19 31.08
N ASN A 72 34.44 -10.78 31.32
CA ASN A 72 33.85 -10.78 32.66
C ASN A 72 32.34 -10.50 32.61
N ASP A 73 31.58 -11.36 33.29
CA ASP A 73 30.18 -11.17 33.65
C ASP A 73 30.06 -10.58 35.07
N ILE A 74 28.82 -10.18 35.37
CA ILE A 74 28.19 -9.93 36.67
C ILE A 74 28.09 -8.45 37.08
N VAL A 75 26.88 -7.93 36.83
CA VAL A 75 26.27 -6.76 37.44
C VAL A 75 25.17 -7.30 38.36
N ASP A 76 25.27 -7.05 39.66
CA ASP A 76 24.14 -7.02 40.58
C ASP A 76 23.78 -5.54 40.78
N THR A 77 22.51 -5.17 40.64
CA THR A 77 22.03 -3.89 41.16
C THR A 77 20.62 -4.04 41.69
N GLU A 78 20.51 -3.65 42.96
CA GLU A 78 19.39 -3.75 43.86
C GLU A 78 18.18 -2.90 43.45
N SER A 79 17.03 -3.39 43.90
CA SER A 79 15.74 -2.75 44.00
C SER A 79 15.76 -1.46 44.83
N LYS A 80 15.00 -0.45 44.40
CA LYS A 80 14.51 0.62 45.27
C LYS A 80 12.99 0.79 45.10
N ASP A 81 12.32 0.66 46.24
CA ASP A 81 10.96 1.11 46.53
C ASP A 81 10.96 2.58 47.00
N GLU A 82 9.74 3.11 47.14
CA GLU A 82 9.28 4.27 47.93
C GLU A 82 9.03 5.63 47.21
N THR A 83 7.72 5.91 47.03
CA THR A 83 6.90 7.03 47.62
C THR A 83 7.56 8.41 47.81
N SER A 84 6.96 9.59 47.61
CA SER A 84 5.61 10.13 47.87
C SER A 84 5.55 11.64 47.48
N ALA A 85 4.33 12.21 47.49
CA ALA A 85 3.95 13.63 47.75
C ALA A 85 4.30 14.70 46.70
N GLU A 86 3.31 15.37 46.08
CA GLU A 86 2.54 16.55 46.55
C GLU A 86 3.37 17.84 46.68
N GLU A 87 3.13 18.82 45.79
CA GLU A 87 2.63 20.18 46.10
C GLU A 87 2.76 21.10 44.86
N GLU A 88 1.66 21.76 44.50
CA GLU A 88 1.63 22.99 43.68
C GLU A 88 2.14 24.17 44.52
N PRO A 89 2.61 25.27 43.90
CA PRO A 89 1.65 26.37 43.74
C PRO A 89 1.79 27.20 42.45
N GLU A 90 0.70 27.91 42.20
CA GLU A 90 0.53 29.09 41.35
C GLU A 90 1.62 30.15 41.56
N GLU A 91 1.95 30.91 40.51
CA GLU A 91 1.86 32.39 40.53
C GLU A 91 2.29 33.01 39.17
N ASP A 92 1.43 33.94 38.75
CA ASP A 92 1.69 35.27 38.21
C ASP A 92 2.31 35.54 36.82
N GLU A 93 1.40 36.10 36.01
CA GLU A 93 1.54 37.04 34.92
C GLU A 93 2.71 38.04 35.05
N LYS A 94 3.54 38.12 34.00
CA LYS A 94 4.17 39.37 33.56
C LYS A 94 4.19 39.46 32.04
N GLU A 95 3.44 40.43 31.53
CA GLU A 95 3.58 40.97 30.19
C GLU A 95 4.92 41.71 30.09
N GLU A 96 5.81 41.26 29.20
CA GLU A 96 6.97 42.03 28.76
C GLU A 96 6.80 42.44 27.29
N GLU A 97 6.45 43.71 27.11
CA GLU A 97 6.51 44.46 25.87
C GLU A 97 7.98 44.75 25.55
N SER A 98 8.52 44.15 24.49
CA SER A 98 9.90 44.40 24.04
C SER A 98 9.93 45.06 22.67
N ASN A 99 10.57 46.23 22.65
CA ASN A 99 10.86 47.06 21.49
C ASN A 99 11.74 46.32 20.46
N GLU A 100 11.33 46.34 19.19
CA GLU A 100 12.18 45.97 18.06
C GLU A 100 13.07 47.17 17.66
N GLU A 101 14.38 47.05 17.86
CA GLU A 101 15.39 47.88 17.17
C GLU A 101 15.93 47.16 15.91
N PRO A 102 16.21 47.87 14.82
CA PRO A 102 16.69 47.27 13.58
C PRO A 102 18.22 47.07 13.60
N ILE A 103 18.64 45.81 13.48
CA ILE A 103 20.05 45.42 13.36
C ILE A 103 20.56 45.75 11.95
N HIS A 104 21.51 46.68 11.87
CA HIS A 104 22.34 46.93 10.70
C HIS A 104 23.31 45.75 10.47
N ALA A 105 23.25 45.14 9.27
CA ALA A 105 24.19 44.11 8.85
C ALA A 105 25.51 44.73 8.37
N GLU A 106 26.61 44.42 9.06
CA GLU A 106 27.97 44.64 8.56
C GLU A 106 28.43 43.47 7.65
N PRO A 107 29.32 43.73 6.66
CA PRO A 107 29.81 42.70 5.76
C PRO A 107 30.97 41.93 6.37
N LEU A 108 30.83 40.60 6.47
CA LEU A 108 31.90 39.69 6.87
C LEU A 108 33.07 39.73 5.88
N GLN A 109 34.25 40.11 6.39
CA GLN A 109 35.55 39.92 5.74
C GLN A 109 35.92 38.43 5.76
N LYS A 110 36.27 37.90 4.58
CA LYS A 110 36.91 36.60 4.43
C LYS A 110 38.36 36.69 4.90
N LEU A 111 38.69 35.95 5.95
CA LEU A 111 40.06 35.61 6.30
C LEU A 111 40.35 34.20 5.79
N ASP A 112 41.34 34.10 4.91
CA ASP A 112 41.96 32.87 4.48
C ASP A 112 42.71 32.28 5.68
N ALA A 113 42.34 31.05 6.07
CA ALA A 113 43.03 30.30 7.10
C ALA A 113 43.64 29.04 6.48
N ASP A 114 44.96 28.99 6.65
CA ASP A 114 45.90 28.02 6.12
C ASP A 114 45.62 26.58 6.56
N ASP A 115 46.03 25.71 5.63
CA ASP A 115 46.11 24.27 5.62
C ASP A 115 46.98 23.72 6.77
N GLN A 116 46.36 23.08 7.77
CA GLN A 116 47.03 22.18 8.69
C GLN A 116 46.33 20.81 8.66
N ASN A 117 46.91 19.92 7.86
CA ASN A 117 46.70 18.47 7.92
C ASN A 117 47.26 17.93 9.25
N GLU A 118 46.42 17.76 10.26
CA GLU A 118 46.67 16.85 11.37
C GLU A 118 45.96 15.51 11.08
N GLU A 119 46.76 14.43 11.04
CA GLU A 119 46.28 13.05 10.96
C GLU A 119 45.54 12.68 12.25
N GLU A 120 44.26 13.04 12.32
CA GLU A 120 43.37 12.63 13.41
C GLU A 120 42.96 11.16 13.19
N GLU A 121 43.62 10.25 13.92
CA GLU A 121 43.29 8.83 14.01
C GLU A 121 41.85 8.67 14.55
N LEU A 122 40.88 8.61 13.62
CA LEU A 122 39.46 8.42 13.92
C LEU A 122 39.24 7.04 14.56
N ASN A 123 39.23 7.06 15.89
CA ASN A 123 38.84 5.95 16.74
C ASN A 123 37.31 5.73 16.59
N GLU A 124 36.90 5.09 15.48
CA GLU A 124 35.51 4.80 15.16
C GLU A 124 34.92 3.85 16.22
N LYS A 125 34.27 4.42 17.24
CA LYS A 125 33.48 3.64 18.20
C LYS A 125 32.47 2.77 17.42
N PRO A 126 32.37 1.46 17.71
CA PRO A 126 31.46 0.57 17.00
C PRO A 126 30.04 1.11 17.11
N LYS A 127 29.46 1.50 15.96
CA LYS A 127 28.08 1.97 15.89
C LYS A 127 27.19 0.86 16.46
N LYS A 128 26.51 1.13 17.59
CA LYS A 128 25.52 0.21 18.16
C LYS A 128 24.58 -0.23 17.05
N ALA A 129 24.51 -1.54 16.79
CA ALA A 129 23.61 -2.09 15.79
C ALA A 129 22.20 -1.61 16.12
N ARG A 130 21.52 -0.97 15.15
CA ARG A 130 20.14 -0.58 15.35
C ARG A 130 19.34 -1.85 15.63
N PRO A 131 18.48 -1.88 16.66
CA PRO A 131 17.60 -3.02 16.88
C PRO A 131 16.85 -3.30 15.58
N VAL A 132 16.82 -4.57 15.18
CA VAL A 132 16.12 -5.00 13.98
C VAL A 132 14.68 -4.53 14.13
N ALA A 133 14.18 -3.78 13.14
CA ALA A 133 12.79 -3.34 13.16
C ALA A 133 11.91 -4.57 13.37
N ARG A 134 10.99 -4.53 14.36
CA ARG A 134 10.10 -5.63 14.75
C ARG A 134 9.53 -6.39 13.54
N PHE A 135 9.15 -5.64 12.51
CA PHE A 135 8.53 -6.13 11.28
C PHE A 135 9.43 -6.98 10.38
N ASN A 136 10.76 -6.95 10.56
CA ASN A 136 11.71 -7.76 9.78
C ASN A 136 12.04 -9.10 10.44
N ALA A 137 11.57 -9.34 11.67
CA ALA A 137 11.91 -10.54 12.42
C ALA A 137 10.95 -11.72 12.16
N MET A 138 9.73 -11.47 11.67
CA MET A 138 8.71 -12.50 11.46
C MET A 138 8.68 -13.01 10.02
N ASN A 139 8.51 -14.33 9.85
CA ASN A 139 8.31 -14.94 8.55
C ASN A 139 6.81 -15.10 8.28
N TYR A 140 6.15 -14.02 7.87
CA TYR A 140 4.71 -14.02 7.65
C TYR A 140 4.19 -15.02 6.61
N THR A 141 5.07 -15.58 5.77
CA THR A 141 4.68 -16.64 4.83
C THR A 141 4.51 -17.99 5.50
N LYS A 142 5.22 -18.24 6.60
CA LYS A 142 5.27 -19.54 7.29
C LYS A 142 4.52 -19.50 8.62
N ASP A 143 4.57 -18.36 9.30
CA ASP A 143 4.15 -18.26 10.69
C ASP A 143 2.67 -17.84 10.83
N PHE A 144 2.03 -17.41 9.73
CA PHE A 144 0.66 -16.89 9.74
C PHE A 144 -0.23 -17.65 8.76
N ALA A 145 -1.35 -18.17 9.27
CA ALA A 145 -2.43 -18.63 8.42
C ALA A 145 -2.97 -17.46 7.59
N PRO A 146 -3.40 -17.69 6.33
CA PRO A 146 -4.11 -16.68 5.56
C PRO A 146 -5.29 -16.13 6.36
N LEU A 147 -5.39 -14.82 6.44
CA LEU A 147 -6.50 -14.17 7.12
C LEU A 147 -7.77 -14.37 6.31
N GLN A 148 -8.87 -14.68 7.00
CA GLN A 148 -10.18 -14.79 6.36
C GLN A 148 -10.60 -13.43 5.82
N TRP A 149 -11.17 -13.44 4.62
CA TRP A 149 -11.73 -12.26 3.98
C TRP A 149 -13.13 -12.58 3.46
N SER A 150 -13.95 -11.55 3.41
CA SER A 150 -15.33 -11.64 2.93
C SER A 150 -15.72 -10.37 2.18
N LEU A 151 -16.60 -10.53 1.20
CA LEU A 151 -17.27 -9.44 0.50
C LEU A 151 -18.77 -9.78 0.40
N PRO A 152 -19.67 -8.81 0.58
CA PRO A 152 -21.10 -9.06 0.58
C PRO A 152 -21.58 -9.35 -0.85
N LYS A 153 -22.62 -10.18 -0.97
CA LYS A 153 -23.35 -10.33 -2.24
C LYS A 153 -23.96 -8.97 -2.64
N PRO A 154 -24.12 -8.69 -3.94
CA PRO A 154 -24.74 -7.45 -4.42
C PRO A 154 -26.05 -7.13 -3.69
N SER A 155 -26.13 -5.90 -3.16
CA SER A 155 -27.34 -5.36 -2.56
C SER A 155 -27.75 -4.05 -3.23
N ARG A 156 -28.88 -3.47 -2.81
CA ARG A 156 -29.34 -2.17 -3.34
C ARG A 156 -28.35 -1.04 -3.09
N LEU A 157 -27.45 -1.18 -2.10
CA LEU A 157 -26.41 -0.18 -1.81
C LEU A 157 -25.32 -0.16 -2.87
N LEU A 158 -25.13 -1.24 -3.63
CA LEU A 158 -24.13 -1.35 -4.69
C LEU A 158 -24.34 -0.30 -5.79
N HIS A 159 -25.60 -0.05 -6.13
CA HIS A 159 -25.98 0.77 -7.29
C HIS A 159 -26.12 2.27 -6.97
N LEU A 160 -25.92 2.66 -5.72
CA LEU A 160 -25.97 4.08 -5.34
C LEU A 160 -24.68 4.78 -5.76
N SER A 161 -24.82 5.96 -6.34
CA SER A 161 -23.73 6.93 -6.44
C SER A 161 -23.26 7.36 -5.04
N SER A 162 -22.06 7.95 -4.96
CA SER A 162 -21.57 8.49 -3.68
C SER A 162 -22.48 9.57 -3.11
N ALA A 163 -23.06 10.43 -3.96
CA ALA A 163 -24.02 11.44 -3.53
C ALA A 163 -25.29 10.83 -2.93
N GLU A 164 -25.92 9.88 -3.62
CA GLU A 164 -27.14 9.20 -3.14
C GLU A 164 -26.89 8.41 -1.85
N PHE A 165 -25.73 7.77 -1.72
CA PHE A 165 -25.37 7.07 -0.49
C PHE A 165 -25.18 8.06 0.67
N MET A 166 -24.43 9.16 0.44
CA MET A 166 -24.18 10.17 1.47
C MET A 166 -25.47 10.84 1.95
N GLU A 167 -26.44 11.09 1.06
CA GLU A 167 -27.77 11.58 1.45
C GLU A 167 -28.46 10.61 2.41
N LYS A 168 -28.47 9.31 2.09
CA LYS A 168 -29.06 8.27 2.95
C LYS A 168 -28.34 8.15 4.28
N TYR A 169 -27.01 8.20 4.28
CA TYR A 169 -26.19 8.13 5.48
C TYR A 169 -26.44 9.33 6.41
N ILE A 170 -26.48 10.55 5.85
CA ILE A 170 -26.81 11.78 6.58
C ILE A 170 -28.22 11.68 7.18
N ALA A 171 -29.20 11.23 6.40
CA ALA A 171 -30.57 11.04 6.89
C ALA A 171 -30.62 10.01 8.03
N ALA A 172 -29.87 8.91 7.94
CA ALA A 172 -29.77 7.92 9.01
C ALA A 172 -29.16 8.50 10.29
N LYS A 173 -28.09 9.29 10.19
CA LYS A 173 -27.50 10.00 11.35
C LYS A 173 -28.48 10.97 12.00
N ARG A 174 -29.14 11.80 11.19
CA ARG A 174 -30.15 12.76 11.68
C ARG A 174 -31.32 12.06 12.36
N LYS A 175 -31.80 10.95 11.81
CA LYS A 175 -32.86 10.12 12.42
C LYS A 175 -32.47 9.60 13.81
N MET A 176 -31.18 9.36 14.04
CA MET A 176 -30.62 8.90 15.31
C MET A 176 -30.11 10.06 16.19
N ASN A 177 -30.37 11.32 15.82
CA ASN A 177 -29.86 12.52 16.48
C ASN A 177 -28.32 12.53 16.64
N VAL A 178 -27.60 11.88 15.73
CA VAL A 178 -26.14 11.90 15.69
C VAL A 178 -25.69 13.14 14.93
N THR A 179 -24.85 13.95 15.56
CA THR A 179 -24.31 15.17 14.95
C THR A 179 -23.36 14.87 13.79
N LEU A 180 -23.35 15.76 12.80
CA LEU A 180 -22.44 15.71 11.68
C LEU A 180 -21.28 16.67 11.93
N PRO A 181 -20.02 16.20 11.97
CA PRO A 181 -18.89 17.04 12.37
C PRO A 181 -18.73 18.32 11.53
N TRP A 182 -19.08 18.25 10.25
CA TRP A 182 -18.94 19.38 9.31
C TRP A 182 -20.05 20.44 9.38
N GLU A 183 -21.13 20.20 10.13
CA GLU A 183 -22.22 21.18 10.31
C GLU A 183 -21.94 22.17 11.45
N HIS A 184 -20.96 21.88 12.31
CA HIS A 184 -20.60 22.76 13.42
C HIS A 184 -19.51 23.75 13.02
N SER A 185 -19.69 25.02 13.41
CA SER A 185 -18.83 26.14 13.01
C SER A 185 -17.53 26.26 13.81
N GLN A 186 -16.98 25.16 14.34
CA GLN A 186 -15.90 25.22 15.32
C GLN A 186 -14.63 24.48 14.89
N ASP A 187 -13.51 25.11 15.23
CA ASP A 187 -12.11 24.70 15.13
C ASP A 187 -11.79 23.48 16.02
N VAL A 188 -12.61 22.42 15.97
CA VAL A 188 -12.48 21.27 16.89
C VAL A 188 -11.16 20.52 16.67
N TYR A 189 -10.61 20.59 15.45
CA TYR A 189 -9.27 20.14 15.16
C TYR A 189 -8.54 21.22 14.37
N ASP A 190 -7.32 21.56 14.77
CA ASP A 190 -6.50 22.68 14.27
C ASP A 190 -6.42 22.82 12.74
N ASN A 191 -6.77 21.77 11.99
CA ASN A 191 -6.56 21.66 10.54
C ASN A 191 -7.70 20.95 9.78
N THR A 192 -8.79 20.52 10.42
CA THR A 192 -9.91 19.84 9.73
C THR A 192 -11.19 19.79 10.58
N LYS A 193 -12.36 19.74 9.93
CA LYS A 193 -13.66 19.49 10.58
C LYS A 193 -13.89 18.02 10.96
N LEU A 194 -13.05 17.09 10.46
CA LEU A 194 -13.26 15.66 10.62
C LEU A 194 -12.56 15.10 11.86
N PRO A 195 -13.24 14.23 12.64
CA PRO A 195 -12.60 13.52 13.73
C PRO A 195 -11.39 12.68 13.31
N LEU A 196 -10.33 12.77 14.11
CA LEU A 196 -9.08 12.03 13.90
C LEU A 196 -9.05 10.71 14.70
N PRO A 197 -8.38 9.66 14.18
CA PRO A 197 -7.71 9.60 12.88
C PRO A 197 -8.71 9.49 11.71
N ILE A 198 -8.29 9.95 10.54
CA ILE A 198 -8.99 9.73 9.26
C ILE A 198 -8.33 8.54 8.57
N ILE A 199 -9.09 7.47 8.40
CA ILE A 199 -8.61 6.21 7.84
C ILE A 199 -9.23 6.03 6.45
N SER A 200 -8.40 6.14 5.42
CA SER A 200 -8.79 5.88 4.04
C SER A 200 -8.69 4.39 3.75
N LEU A 201 -9.86 3.76 3.55
CA LEU A 201 -10.00 2.34 3.24
C LEU A 201 -9.95 2.05 1.74
N ASN A 202 -9.42 2.99 0.96
CA ASN A 202 -9.37 2.90 -0.49
C ASN A 202 -8.42 1.79 -0.96
N PHE A 203 -8.86 1.03 -1.98
CA PHE A 203 -7.94 0.20 -2.75
C PHE A 203 -6.94 1.07 -3.53
N PRO A 204 -5.75 0.50 -3.85
CA PRO A 204 -4.80 1.14 -4.75
C PRO A 204 -5.49 1.61 -6.04
N LYS A 205 -4.99 2.72 -6.60
CA LYS A 205 -5.54 3.38 -7.79
C LYS A 205 -6.92 4.05 -7.59
N SER A 206 -7.34 4.23 -6.34
CA SER A 206 -8.52 5.04 -5.96
C SER A 206 -8.09 6.33 -5.24
N ALA A 207 -7.19 7.10 -5.86
CA ALA A 207 -6.74 8.41 -5.37
C ALA A 207 -6.12 8.46 -3.95
N THR A 208 -5.57 7.35 -3.44
CA THR A 208 -4.95 7.29 -2.10
C THR A 208 -3.83 8.32 -1.90
N LEU A 209 -3.03 8.55 -2.93
CA LEU A 209 -1.96 9.53 -2.92
C LEU A 209 -2.47 10.98 -3.05
N THR A 210 -3.47 11.21 -3.92
CA THR A 210 -4.17 12.50 -4.03
C THR A 210 -4.74 12.91 -2.68
N MET A 211 -5.41 11.99 -1.95
CA MET A 211 -5.93 12.26 -0.62
C MET A 211 -4.83 12.57 0.40
N ARG A 212 -3.69 11.85 0.36
CA ARG A 212 -2.55 12.21 1.21
C ARG A 212 -2.11 13.66 0.97
N GLN A 213 -2.02 14.10 -0.29
CA GLN A 213 -1.60 15.46 -0.59
C GLN A 213 -2.65 16.50 -0.20
N TYR A 214 -3.94 16.19 -0.41
CA TYR A 214 -5.05 17.03 0.01
C TYR A 214 -4.99 17.34 1.51
N PHE A 215 -4.92 16.29 2.35
CA PHE A 215 -4.83 16.48 3.80
C PHE A 215 -3.53 17.13 4.25
N ASN A 216 -2.39 16.82 3.61
CA ASN A 216 -1.11 17.48 3.89
C ASN A 216 -1.14 18.97 3.52
N CYS A 217 -1.80 19.36 2.43
CA CYS A 217 -2.02 20.74 2.03
C CYS A 217 -2.87 21.49 3.06
N GLY A 218 -3.89 20.84 3.62
CA GLY A 218 -4.69 21.36 4.72
C GLY A 218 -4.03 21.32 6.10
N GLY A 219 -2.73 21.04 6.22
CA GLY A 219 -2.01 21.03 7.51
C GLY A 219 -2.13 19.73 8.33
N VAL A 220 -2.87 18.73 7.86
CA VAL A 220 -3.02 17.44 8.54
C VAL A 220 -1.81 16.55 8.26
N THR A 221 -1.20 16.00 9.33
CA THR A 221 -0.10 15.04 9.19
C THR A 221 -0.59 13.78 8.49
N SER A 222 -0.16 13.60 7.25
CA SER A 222 -0.73 12.61 6.31
C SER A 222 0.32 11.63 5.80
N ILE A 223 0.03 10.33 5.94
CA ILE A 223 0.91 9.25 5.47
C ILE A 223 0.24 8.44 4.36
N HIS A 224 1.07 7.78 3.54
CA HIS A 224 0.63 6.87 2.48
C HIS A 224 1.54 5.66 2.52
N THR A 225 0.96 4.46 2.68
CA THR A 225 1.60 3.13 2.79
C THR A 225 2.53 2.88 3.98
N SER A 226 3.31 3.87 4.44
CA SER A 226 4.42 3.64 5.36
C SER A 226 4.62 4.79 6.37
N THR A 227 5.15 4.43 7.53
CA THR A 227 5.64 5.30 8.61
C THR A 227 7.14 5.09 8.81
N GLN A 228 7.75 5.80 9.76
CA GLN A 228 9.10 5.51 10.24
C GLN A 228 9.26 4.11 10.86
N HIS A 229 8.14 3.48 11.25
CA HIS A 229 8.13 2.15 11.83
C HIS A 229 7.99 1.07 10.77
N GLY A 230 7.64 1.40 9.52
CA GLY A 230 7.46 0.43 8.43
C GLY A 230 6.11 0.60 7.75
N ARG A 231 5.63 -0.45 7.07
CA ARG A 231 4.34 -0.40 6.38
C ARG A 231 3.19 -0.34 7.38
N ILE A 232 2.29 0.63 7.20
CA ILE A 232 1.19 0.85 8.14
C ILE A 232 0.24 -0.36 8.21
N GLY A 233 0.02 -1.05 7.09
CA GLY A 233 -0.80 -2.25 7.04
C GLY A 233 -0.27 -3.40 7.90
N ILE A 234 1.05 -3.53 8.07
CA ILE A 234 1.64 -4.57 8.93
C ILE A 234 1.35 -4.24 10.40
N CYS A 235 1.58 -2.98 10.79
CA CYS A 235 1.25 -2.53 12.14
C CYS A 235 -0.23 -2.74 12.47
N MET A 236 -1.13 -2.33 11.57
CA MET A 236 -2.58 -2.51 11.76
C MET A 236 -2.97 -3.98 11.91
N MET A 237 -2.42 -4.84 11.06
CA MET A 237 -2.69 -6.27 11.12
C MET A 237 -2.17 -6.90 12.42
N GLU A 238 -0.92 -6.64 12.80
CA GLU A 238 -0.34 -7.18 14.04
C GLU A 238 -1.14 -6.73 15.27
N ASN A 239 -1.50 -5.46 15.35
CA ASN A 239 -2.27 -4.92 16.46
C ASN A 239 -3.67 -5.55 16.50
N MET A 240 -4.34 -5.64 15.35
CA MET A 240 -5.65 -6.29 15.26
C MET A 240 -5.60 -7.75 15.73
N LEU A 241 -4.59 -8.52 15.32
CA LEU A 241 -4.42 -9.92 15.74
C LEU A 241 -4.11 -10.07 17.23
N ALA A 242 -3.56 -9.03 17.85
CA ALA A 242 -3.28 -8.97 19.29
C ALA A 242 -4.41 -8.30 20.11
N ASP A 243 -5.58 -8.02 19.49
CA ASP A 243 -6.69 -7.27 20.09
C ASP A 243 -6.31 -5.88 20.65
N ASN A 244 -5.31 -5.26 20.02
CA ASN A 244 -4.81 -3.94 20.32
C ASN A 244 -5.39 -2.88 19.37
N PRO A 245 -5.37 -1.58 19.75
CA PRO A 245 -5.73 -0.49 18.83
C PRO A 245 -4.95 -0.59 17.51
N PRO A 246 -5.60 -0.61 16.34
CA PRO A 246 -4.92 -0.85 15.05
C PRO A 246 -3.72 0.07 14.77
N LEU A 247 -3.75 1.33 15.21
CA LEU A 247 -2.65 2.28 14.98
C LEU A 247 -1.65 2.36 16.13
N GLN A 248 -1.75 1.51 17.15
CA GLN A 248 -0.84 1.52 18.30
C GLN A 248 0.62 1.40 17.82
N HIS A 249 1.47 2.35 18.23
CA HIS A 249 2.89 2.45 17.86
C HIS A 249 3.18 2.77 16.38
N CYS A 250 2.16 3.07 15.56
CA CYS A 250 2.32 3.56 14.19
C CYS A 250 1.43 4.75 13.87
N ASP A 251 0.98 5.46 14.90
CA ASP A 251 0.16 6.68 14.86
C ASP A 251 1.01 7.96 14.90
N THR A 252 2.33 7.87 14.74
CA THR A 252 3.22 9.04 14.71
C THR A 252 4.14 9.08 13.50
N HIS A 253 4.50 10.28 13.08
CA HIS A 253 5.44 10.56 11.99
C HIS A 253 6.44 11.65 12.39
N LYS A 254 7.72 11.38 12.17
CA LYS A 254 8.84 12.26 12.47
C LYS A 254 9.26 13.01 11.22
N ARG A 255 9.04 14.32 11.23
CA ARG A 255 9.46 15.23 10.16
C ARG A 255 10.31 16.34 10.78
N GLN A 256 11.53 16.53 10.27
CA GLN A 256 12.47 17.56 10.75
C GLN A 256 12.70 17.47 12.28
N GLY A 257 12.91 16.27 12.80
CA GLY A 257 13.17 16.05 14.22
C GLY A 257 11.93 16.07 15.13
N LYS A 258 10.81 16.64 14.68
CA LYS A 258 9.54 16.72 15.43
C LYS A 258 8.66 15.50 15.16
N THR A 259 8.24 14.82 16.23
CA THR A 259 7.25 13.73 16.16
C THR A 259 5.85 14.33 16.21
N LYS A 260 5.04 14.08 15.18
CA LYS A 260 3.64 14.51 15.12
C LYS A 260 2.72 13.29 15.10
N LYS A 261 1.55 13.42 15.72
CA LYS A 261 0.48 12.43 15.57
C LYS A 261 -0.03 12.46 14.14
N ILE A 262 -0.27 11.29 13.57
CA ILE A 262 -0.81 11.11 12.23
C ILE A 262 -2.31 11.38 12.28
N GLY A 263 -2.77 12.31 11.45
CA GLY A 263 -4.19 12.64 11.30
C GLY A 263 -4.84 11.90 10.14
N PHE A 264 -4.12 11.64 9.05
CA PHE A 264 -4.65 10.96 7.87
C PHE A 264 -3.77 9.79 7.42
N ILE A 265 -4.40 8.67 7.09
CA ILE A 265 -3.74 7.45 6.63
C ILE A 265 -4.44 6.91 5.39
N SER A 266 -3.67 6.59 4.35
CA SER A 266 -4.18 5.91 3.15
C SER A 266 -3.27 4.77 2.67
N ASP A 267 -3.84 3.92 1.80
CA ASP A 267 -3.16 2.78 1.18
C ASP A 267 -2.58 1.80 2.22
N ILE A 268 -3.45 1.41 3.16
CA ILE A 268 -3.15 0.54 4.30
C ILE A 268 -3.10 -0.96 3.96
N GLY A 269 -3.20 -1.31 2.68
CA GLY A 269 -3.21 -2.70 2.21
C GLY A 269 -1.82 -3.33 2.11
N LEU A 270 -1.74 -4.63 2.36
CA LEU A 270 -0.58 -5.50 2.16
C LEU A 270 -0.83 -6.43 0.96
N GLN A 271 0.08 -6.39 0.00
CA GLN A 271 -0.06 -7.00 -1.33
C GLN A 271 0.76 -8.30 -1.49
N GLY A 272 1.11 -8.95 -0.39
CA GLY A 272 1.93 -10.16 -0.36
C GLY A 272 1.77 -10.82 1.01
N PRO A 273 2.26 -12.05 1.21
CA PRO A 273 2.05 -12.78 2.46
C PRO A 273 2.65 -11.99 3.65
N PRO A 274 1.82 -11.61 4.63
CA PRO A 274 0.39 -11.89 4.75
C PRO A 274 -0.44 -10.84 3.99
N CYS A 275 -1.38 -11.29 3.15
CA CYS A 275 -2.29 -10.35 2.51
C CYS A 275 -3.23 -9.79 3.56
N PHE A 276 -3.38 -8.46 3.58
CA PHE A 276 -4.20 -7.79 4.58
C PHE A 276 -4.75 -6.48 4.03
N TYR A 277 -6.03 -6.28 4.25
CA TYR A 277 -6.78 -5.08 3.92
C TYR A 277 -7.88 -5.02 4.97
N SER A 278 -7.83 -4.04 5.87
CA SER A 278 -8.77 -3.94 6.99
C SER A 278 -10.23 -3.82 6.55
N SER A 279 -10.49 -3.40 5.31
CA SER A 279 -11.83 -3.27 4.76
C SER A 279 -12.46 -4.57 4.27
N ILE A 280 -11.67 -5.61 3.96
CA ILE A 280 -12.19 -6.89 3.46
C ILE A 280 -11.88 -8.07 4.36
N HIS A 281 -10.81 -8.01 5.17
CA HIS A 281 -10.50 -9.06 6.12
C HIS A 281 -11.39 -8.94 7.36
N ASP A 282 -11.87 -10.08 7.83
CA ASP A 282 -12.84 -10.14 8.91
C ASP A 282 -12.20 -9.64 10.22
N GLY A 283 -12.92 -8.80 10.95
CA GLY A 283 -12.43 -8.14 12.18
C GLY A 283 -11.69 -6.82 11.93
N GLY A 284 -11.29 -6.52 10.69
CA GLY A 284 -10.52 -5.30 10.39
C GLY A 284 -11.31 -4.00 10.60
N LEU A 285 -12.54 -3.94 10.09
CA LEU A 285 -13.44 -2.80 10.29
C LEU A 285 -13.91 -2.73 11.74
N GLU A 286 -14.23 -3.88 12.33
CA GLU A 286 -14.68 -4.00 13.71
C GLU A 286 -13.61 -3.51 14.70
N ALA A 287 -12.34 -3.83 14.47
CA ALA A 287 -11.24 -3.34 15.30
C ALA A 287 -11.10 -1.80 15.21
N ILE A 288 -11.32 -1.21 14.03
CA ILE A 288 -11.35 0.25 13.89
C ILE A 288 -12.50 0.84 14.71
N ALA A 289 -13.72 0.31 14.57
CA ALA A 289 -14.88 0.80 15.34
C ALA A 289 -14.72 0.62 16.85
N LYS A 290 -14.13 -0.51 17.28
CA LYS A 290 -13.90 -0.83 18.69
C LYS A 290 -12.94 0.15 19.35
N HIS A 291 -11.80 0.42 18.71
CA HIS A 291 -10.72 1.21 19.33
C HIS A 291 -10.76 2.70 18.96
N TYR A 292 -11.45 3.07 17.88
CA TYR A 292 -11.58 4.45 17.42
C TYR A 292 -13.04 4.79 17.10
N PRO A 293 -13.98 4.70 18.07
CA PRO A 293 -15.41 4.81 17.82
C PRO A 293 -15.87 6.18 17.29
N SER A 294 -15.04 7.21 17.45
CA SER A 294 -15.25 8.58 16.95
C SER A 294 -14.45 8.90 15.70
N SER A 295 -13.64 7.98 15.17
CA SER A 295 -12.78 8.23 13.99
C SER A 295 -13.57 8.47 12.71
N THR A 296 -12.87 8.91 11.67
CA THR A 296 -13.44 9.08 10.33
C THR A 296 -12.96 7.99 9.39
N ILE A 297 -13.90 7.31 8.72
CA ILE A 297 -13.64 6.53 7.52
C ILE A 297 -13.83 7.44 6.31
N LEU A 298 -12.80 7.53 5.48
CA LEU A 298 -12.88 8.19 4.18
C LEU A 298 -12.85 7.16 3.05
N LEU A 299 -13.78 7.28 2.10
CA LEU A 299 -13.79 6.47 0.89
C LEU A 299 -13.88 7.34 -0.36
N VAL A 300 -12.82 7.35 -1.18
CA VAL A 300 -12.87 7.93 -2.53
C VAL A 300 -13.26 6.86 -3.55
N THR A 301 -14.49 6.89 -4.05
CA THR A 301 -14.95 5.93 -5.05
C THR A 301 -14.49 6.33 -6.45
N ARG A 302 -14.56 5.36 -7.37
CA ARG A 302 -14.21 5.52 -8.78
C ARG A 302 -15.14 4.66 -9.63
N ASN A 303 -15.39 5.03 -10.88
CA ASN A 303 -16.01 4.11 -11.84
C ASN A 303 -15.23 2.78 -11.87
N SER A 304 -15.90 1.66 -11.55
CA SER A 304 -15.24 0.36 -11.35
C SER A 304 -14.47 -0.13 -12.57
N THR A 305 -15.00 0.08 -13.77
CA THR A 305 -14.35 -0.29 -15.02
C THR A 305 -13.07 0.54 -15.24
N SER A 306 -13.14 1.85 -15.01
CA SER A 306 -11.98 2.75 -15.04
C SER A 306 -10.92 2.37 -13.98
N TRP A 307 -11.36 2.00 -12.77
CA TRP A 307 -10.46 1.49 -11.73
C TRP A 307 -9.77 0.19 -12.19
N TYR A 308 -10.52 -0.78 -12.74
CA TYR A 308 -9.97 -2.03 -13.26
C TYR A 308 -8.89 -1.77 -14.33
N HIS A 309 -9.18 -0.90 -15.30
CA HIS A 309 -8.20 -0.54 -16.33
C HIS A 309 -6.95 0.13 -15.75
N SER A 310 -7.10 0.92 -14.68
CA SER A 310 -5.97 1.55 -14.00
C SER A 310 -5.11 0.53 -13.25
N ILE A 311 -5.74 -0.39 -12.52
CA ILE A 311 -5.02 -1.38 -11.70
C ILE A 311 -4.45 -2.53 -12.52
N LYS A 312 -5.07 -2.90 -13.65
CA LYS A 312 -4.52 -3.86 -14.63
C LYS A 312 -3.16 -3.43 -15.17
N LYS A 313 -2.95 -2.12 -15.34
CA LYS A 313 -1.66 -1.54 -15.79
C LYS A 313 -0.64 -1.41 -14.65
N TRP A 314 -1.05 -1.66 -13.40
CA TRP A 314 -0.23 -1.46 -12.21
C TRP A 314 0.58 -2.71 -11.85
N GLY A 315 1.57 -3.01 -12.69
CA GLY A 315 2.53 -4.10 -12.46
C GLY A 315 1.85 -5.46 -12.23
N VAL A 316 2.26 -6.15 -11.16
CA VAL A 316 1.80 -7.51 -10.83
C VAL A 316 0.70 -7.54 -9.76
N LEU A 317 0.06 -6.41 -9.46
CA LEU A 317 -0.85 -6.32 -8.30
C LEU A 317 -2.06 -7.25 -8.41
N LEU A 318 -2.83 -7.17 -9.50
CA LEU A 318 -3.97 -8.08 -9.70
C LEU A 318 -3.54 -9.55 -9.75
N HIS A 319 -2.35 -9.82 -10.30
CA HIS A 319 -1.80 -11.17 -10.29
C HIS A 319 -1.56 -11.65 -8.86
N ARG A 320 -0.97 -10.82 -7.98
CA ARG A 320 -0.76 -11.17 -6.56
C ARG A 320 -2.07 -11.31 -5.80
N TRP A 321 -3.05 -10.43 -6.02
CA TRP A 321 -4.36 -10.57 -5.42
C TRP A 321 -5.00 -11.92 -5.75
N LYS A 322 -4.89 -12.35 -7.01
CA LYS A 322 -5.33 -13.68 -7.43
C LYS A 322 -4.48 -14.80 -6.81
N THR A 323 -3.19 -14.84 -7.12
CA THR A 323 -2.36 -16.03 -6.87
C THR A 323 -1.88 -16.16 -5.44
N VAL A 324 -1.65 -15.03 -4.76
CA VAL A 324 -1.09 -14.96 -3.41
C VAL A 324 -2.18 -14.72 -2.38
N CYS A 325 -3.02 -13.71 -2.59
CA CYS A 325 -4.07 -13.35 -1.63
C CYS A 325 -5.35 -14.18 -1.79
N LYS A 326 -5.49 -14.90 -2.91
CA LYS A 326 -6.67 -15.71 -3.23
C LYS A 326 -7.98 -14.91 -3.20
N PHE A 327 -7.91 -13.65 -3.61
CA PHE A 327 -9.08 -12.78 -3.78
C PHE A 327 -9.89 -13.12 -5.04
N ASP A 328 -9.66 -14.28 -5.65
CA ASP A 328 -10.48 -14.87 -6.70
C ASP A 328 -11.51 -15.88 -6.15
N GLY A 329 -11.59 -16.04 -4.82
CA GLY A 329 -12.48 -17.02 -4.18
C GLY A 329 -11.93 -18.44 -4.15
N SER A 330 -10.73 -18.68 -4.69
CA SER A 330 -10.12 -20.03 -4.74
C SER A 330 -9.70 -20.58 -3.37
N HIS A 331 -9.77 -19.78 -2.29
CA HIS A 331 -9.49 -20.24 -0.94
C HIS A 331 -10.78 -20.67 -0.23
N HIS A 332 -10.75 -21.84 0.41
CA HIS A 332 -11.94 -22.55 0.87
C HIS A 332 -12.76 -21.79 1.93
N GLY A 333 -14.07 -21.73 1.73
CA GLY A 333 -15.08 -21.29 2.69
C GLY A 333 -16.40 -20.97 2.00
N GLU A 334 -17.53 -21.35 2.59
CA GLU A 334 -18.86 -21.05 2.04
C GLU A 334 -19.07 -19.53 1.82
N GLN A 335 -18.37 -18.71 2.61
CA GLN A 335 -18.44 -17.24 2.55
C GLN A 335 -17.88 -16.62 1.27
N VAL A 336 -16.98 -17.31 0.54
CA VAL A 336 -16.41 -16.82 -0.72
C VAL A 336 -16.93 -17.56 -1.95
N GLN A 337 -17.82 -18.54 -1.78
CA GLN A 337 -18.34 -19.37 -2.89
C GLN A 337 -18.90 -18.51 -4.03
N TYR A 338 -19.73 -17.52 -3.70
CA TYR A 338 -20.28 -16.59 -4.68
C TYR A 338 -19.20 -15.88 -5.52
N TRP A 339 -18.08 -15.53 -4.89
CA TRP A 339 -16.96 -14.86 -5.57
C TRP A 339 -16.14 -15.84 -6.41
N SER A 340 -16.00 -17.09 -5.96
CA SER A 340 -15.42 -18.16 -6.77
C SER A 340 -16.24 -18.40 -8.03
N ASP A 341 -17.56 -18.60 -7.88
CA ASP A 341 -18.49 -18.84 -8.99
C ASP A 341 -18.45 -17.67 -9.99
N MET A 342 -18.42 -16.43 -9.51
CA MET A 342 -18.31 -15.24 -10.35
C MET A 342 -16.96 -15.17 -11.07
N HIS A 343 -15.85 -15.52 -10.41
CA HIS A 343 -14.54 -15.51 -11.05
C HIS A 343 -14.44 -16.56 -12.17
N GLU A 344 -15.16 -17.67 -12.06
CA GLU A 344 -15.21 -18.73 -13.06
C GLU A 344 -16.15 -18.43 -14.23
N SER A 345 -17.28 -17.76 -13.96
CA SER A 345 -18.33 -17.51 -14.96
C SER A 345 -18.20 -16.18 -15.71
N GLU A 346 -17.57 -15.17 -15.11
CA GLU A 346 -17.51 -13.81 -15.67
C GLU A 346 -16.17 -13.50 -16.32
N SER A 347 -16.16 -12.46 -17.17
CA SER A 347 -14.90 -11.92 -17.69
C SER A 347 -14.03 -11.41 -16.55
N LYS A 348 -12.71 -11.45 -16.74
CA LYS A 348 -11.76 -10.89 -15.76
C LYS A 348 -12.06 -9.42 -15.46
N ALA A 349 -12.54 -8.64 -16.43
CA ALA A 349 -12.85 -7.23 -16.22
C ALA A 349 -14.08 -7.06 -15.32
N ASP A 350 -15.11 -7.87 -15.56
CA ASP A 350 -16.36 -7.83 -14.80
C ASP A 350 -16.16 -8.33 -13.37
N TYR A 351 -15.41 -9.43 -13.20
CA TYR A 351 -15.05 -9.93 -11.87
C TYR A 351 -14.40 -8.86 -10.99
N TRP A 352 -13.32 -8.23 -11.48
CA TRP A 352 -12.60 -7.24 -10.67
C TRP A 352 -13.41 -5.95 -10.48
N SER A 353 -14.22 -5.56 -11.46
CA SER A 353 -15.15 -4.43 -11.30
C SER A 353 -16.19 -4.72 -10.21
N ASN A 354 -16.76 -5.91 -10.18
CA ASN A 354 -17.69 -6.35 -9.14
C ASN A 354 -17.02 -6.48 -7.78
N PHE A 355 -15.78 -6.98 -7.73
CA PHE A 355 -14.97 -7.03 -6.52
C PHE A 355 -14.77 -5.64 -5.89
N TYR A 356 -14.47 -4.63 -6.72
CA TYR A 356 -14.36 -3.23 -6.30
C TYR A 356 -15.68 -2.67 -5.77
N ASN A 357 -16.78 -2.95 -6.46
CA ASN A 357 -18.10 -2.48 -6.07
C ASN A 357 -18.55 -3.14 -4.75
N ALA A 358 -18.30 -4.44 -4.56
CA ALA A 358 -18.63 -5.11 -3.29
C ALA A 358 -17.77 -4.65 -2.12
N HIS A 359 -16.51 -4.28 -2.35
CA HIS A 359 -15.69 -3.61 -1.34
C HIS A 359 -16.34 -2.28 -0.91
N THR A 360 -16.79 -1.48 -1.87
CA THR A 360 -17.52 -0.23 -1.60
C THR A 360 -18.82 -0.51 -0.82
N GLN A 361 -19.58 -1.53 -1.23
CA GLN A 361 -20.80 -1.95 -0.54
C GLN A 361 -20.51 -2.38 0.91
N LYS A 362 -19.46 -3.18 1.16
CA LYS A 362 -19.10 -3.62 2.51
C LYS A 362 -18.85 -2.44 3.45
N ILE A 363 -18.12 -1.44 2.97
CA ILE A 363 -17.83 -0.23 3.76
C ILE A 363 -19.10 0.59 3.99
N ARG A 364 -19.97 0.72 2.98
CA ARG A 364 -21.26 1.41 3.10
C ARG A 364 -22.19 0.74 4.12
N GLU A 365 -22.31 -0.58 4.06
CA GLU A 365 -23.07 -1.38 5.04
C GLU A 365 -22.51 -1.20 6.45
N PHE A 366 -21.18 -1.23 6.59
CA PHE A 366 -20.51 -0.99 7.86
C PHE A 366 -20.77 0.42 8.41
N ALA A 367 -20.67 1.46 7.57
CA ALA A 367 -20.93 2.85 7.98
C ALA A 367 -22.37 3.05 8.48
N LEU A 368 -23.37 2.45 7.82
CA LEU A 368 -24.76 2.50 8.27
C LEU A 368 -25.00 1.77 9.60
N LYS A 369 -24.22 0.71 9.87
CA LYS A 369 -24.28 -0.04 11.14
C LYS A 369 -23.57 0.68 12.28
N HIS A 370 -22.53 1.47 11.98
CA HIS A 370 -21.66 2.14 12.96
C HIS A 370 -21.76 3.66 12.87
N LEU A 371 -22.95 4.21 13.12
CA LEU A 371 -23.19 5.66 13.07
C LEU A 371 -22.39 6.47 14.11
N SER A 372 -21.75 5.83 15.10
CA SER A 372 -20.81 6.53 15.97
C SER A 372 -19.57 7.02 15.22
N LEU A 373 -19.15 6.29 14.19
CA LEU A 373 -18.06 6.70 13.31
C LEU A 373 -18.52 7.85 12.40
N THR A 374 -17.56 8.64 11.95
CA THR A 374 -17.76 9.55 10.83
C THR A 374 -17.46 8.82 9.54
N TYR A 375 -18.27 9.04 8.51
CA TYR A 375 -18.09 8.45 7.19
C TYR A 375 -18.22 9.57 6.16
N VAL A 376 -17.23 9.65 5.27
CA VAL A 376 -17.22 10.60 4.16
C VAL A 376 -16.91 9.83 2.89
N GLU A 377 -17.75 10.02 1.88
CA GLU A 377 -17.59 9.43 0.57
C GLU A 377 -17.69 10.48 -0.52
N VAL A 378 -16.72 10.47 -1.44
CA VAL A 378 -16.71 11.31 -2.64
C VAL A 378 -16.31 10.47 -3.84
N GLN A 379 -16.80 10.82 -5.02
CA GLN A 379 -16.44 10.14 -6.26
C GLN A 379 -15.30 10.89 -6.96
N LEU A 380 -14.27 10.17 -7.39
CA LEU A 380 -13.08 10.74 -8.02
C LEU A 380 -13.39 11.49 -9.31
N GLU A 381 -14.33 10.96 -10.12
CA GLU A 381 -14.75 11.56 -11.38
C GLU A 381 -15.81 12.67 -11.22
N ASP A 382 -16.24 12.99 -10.00
CA ASP A 382 -17.22 14.07 -9.78
C ASP A 382 -16.55 15.44 -10.00
N PRO A 383 -17.04 16.29 -10.92
CA PRO A 383 -16.48 17.63 -11.11
C PRO A 383 -16.54 18.50 -9.85
N LYS A 384 -17.42 18.18 -8.89
CA LYS A 384 -17.56 18.86 -7.59
C LYS A 384 -16.77 18.20 -6.47
N MET A 385 -15.89 17.23 -6.76
CA MET A 385 -15.11 16.53 -5.73
C MET A 385 -14.38 17.51 -4.79
N GLY A 386 -13.77 18.57 -5.33
CA GLY A 386 -13.10 19.59 -4.52
C GLY A 386 -14.04 20.33 -3.58
N GLU A 387 -15.19 20.79 -4.08
CA GLU A 387 -16.21 21.48 -3.28
C GLU A 387 -16.79 20.58 -2.19
N LEU A 388 -17.06 19.32 -2.52
CA LEU A 388 -17.57 18.33 -1.57
C LEU A 388 -16.54 18.03 -0.46
N LEU A 389 -15.27 17.85 -0.82
CA LEU A 389 -14.21 17.65 0.16
C LEU A 389 -14.03 18.88 1.05
N GLU A 390 -14.06 20.10 0.50
CA GLU A 390 -14.00 21.32 1.29
C GLU A 390 -15.18 21.45 2.25
N TYR A 391 -16.38 21.14 1.77
CA TYR A 391 -17.58 21.12 2.60
C TYR A 391 -17.43 20.17 3.80
N TYR A 392 -17.04 18.92 3.56
CA TYR A 392 -16.92 17.90 4.61
C TYR A 392 -15.70 18.10 5.52
N THR A 393 -14.58 18.58 5.00
CA THR A 393 -13.30 18.56 5.73
C THR A 393 -12.86 19.93 6.23
N GLY A 394 -13.39 21.02 5.66
CA GLY A 394 -12.92 22.39 5.87
C GLY A 394 -11.61 22.72 5.16
N ILE A 395 -10.98 21.77 4.47
CA ILE A 395 -9.72 22.01 3.73
C ILE A 395 -10.06 22.60 2.35
N PRO A 396 -9.42 23.68 1.91
CA PRO A 396 -9.73 24.33 0.64
C PRO A 396 -9.77 23.36 -0.54
N SER A 397 -10.76 23.50 -1.42
CA SER A 397 -10.90 22.72 -2.65
C SER A 397 -9.68 22.82 -3.57
N THR A 398 -8.93 23.92 -3.49
CA THR A 398 -7.66 24.14 -4.20
C THR A 398 -6.54 23.20 -3.76
N CYS A 399 -6.67 22.51 -2.62
CA CYS A 399 -5.74 21.46 -2.19
C CYS A 399 -5.96 20.13 -2.95
N VAL A 400 -7.04 19.97 -3.71
CA VAL A 400 -7.24 18.75 -4.51
C VAL A 400 -6.29 18.79 -5.69
N MET A 401 -5.37 17.82 -5.71
CA MET A 401 -4.34 17.70 -6.74
C MET A 401 -4.50 16.37 -7.47
N ASP A 402 -4.29 16.39 -8.77
CA ASP A 402 -4.23 15.19 -9.58
C ASP A 402 -2.84 14.56 -9.48
N CYS A 403 -2.76 13.42 -8.79
CA CYS A 403 -1.50 12.76 -8.45
C CYS A 403 -1.31 11.49 -9.25
N HIS A 404 -0.20 11.44 -9.98
CA HIS A 404 0.18 10.29 -10.78
C HIS A 404 1.48 9.68 -10.27
N PRO A 405 1.62 8.35 -10.31
CA PRO A 405 2.94 7.74 -10.26
C PRO A 405 3.70 8.24 -11.50
N GLY A 406 4.76 9.01 -11.31
CA GLY A 406 5.47 9.65 -12.42
C GLY A 406 5.98 8.61 -13.43
N PRO A 407 6.21 8.99 -14.71
CA PRO A 407 6.80 8.08 -15.68
C PRO A 407 8.13 7.54 -15.15
N HIS A 408 8.32 6.21 -15.25
CA HIS A 408 9.47 5.48 -14.69
C HIS A 408 10.85 6.06 -15.09
N TRP A 409 10.92 6.76 -16.21
CA TRP A 409 12.14 7.31 -16.80
C TRP A 409 12.39 8.79 -16.47
N TYR A 410 11.46 9.51 -15.84
CA TYR A 410 11.65 10.91 -15.44
C TYR A 410 12.06 11.01 -13.96
N LYS A 411 13.24 10.46 -13.61
CA LYS A 411 13.86 10.57 -12.28
C LYS A 411 14.72 11.84 -12.14
N LYS A 412 14.25 13.01 -12.60
CA LYS A 412 15.02 14.27 -12.40
C LYS A 412 15.00 14.77 -10.96
N THR A 413 14.03 14.34 -10.16
CA THR A 413 13.98 14.58 -8.71
C THR A 413 13.52 13.31 -8.00
N ASN A 414 13.99 13.05 -6.77
CA ASN A 414 13.60 11.89 -5.96
C ASN A 414 12.10 11.87 -5.56
N ALA A 415 11.29 12.83 -6.03
CA ALA A 415 9.84 12.82 -5.85
C ALA A 415 9.20 11.95 -6.94
N THR A 416 9.04 10.65 -6.64
CA THR A 416 8.45 9.62 -7.52
C THR A 416 6.93 9.81 -7.78
N SER A 417 6.33 10.86 -7.23
CA SER A 417 4.96 11.28 -7.53
C SER A 417 4.94 12.75 -7.92
N LYS A 418 4.34 13.04 -9.07
CA LYS A 418 4.01 14.42 -9.46
C LYS A 418 2.52 14.60 -9.24
N CYS A 419 2.19 15.61 -8.46
CA CYS A 419 0.83 16.08 -8.29
C CYS A 419 0.76 17.46 -8.94
N HIS A 420 -0.29 17.71 -9.71
CA HIS A 420 -0.55 18.99 -10.35
C HIS A 420 -2.01 19.39 -10.10
N PRO A 421 -2.36 20.69 -10.22
CA PRO A 421 -3.76 21.08 -10.18
C PRO A 421 -4.58 20.32 -11.24
N PRO A 422 -5.86 20.00 -10.96
CA PRO A 422 -6.75 19.44 -11.97
C PRO A 422 -6.86 20.37 -13.19
N GLY A 423 -6.79 19.80 -14.40
CA GLY A 423 -6.86 20.57 -15.65
C GLY A 423 -5.58 21.29 -16.06
N ASP A 424 -4.47 21.08 -15.35
CA ASP A 424 -3.16 21.62 -15.76
C ASP A 424 -2.73 21.01 -17.11
N PRO A 425 -2.53 21.82 -18.18
CA PRO A 425 -2.15 21.33 -19.51
C PRO A 425 -0.82 20.57 -19.52
N TRP A 426 0.07 20.79 -18.54
CA TRP A 426 1.29 20.01 -18.39
C TRP A 426 1.03 18.51 -18.23
N ALA A 427 -0.17 18.10 -17.80
CA ALA A 427 -0.59 16.72 -17.69
C ALA A 427 -0.92 16.09 -19.05
N GLU A 428 -1.51 16.85 -19.97
CA GLU A 428 -1.89 16.39 -21.31
C GLU A 428 -0.66 16.33 -22.23
N ASP A 429 0.25 17.29 -22.08
CA ASP A 429 1.49 17.43 -22.85
C ASP A 429 2.65 16.60 -22.28
N ALA A 430 2.49 16.01 -21.08
CA ALA A 430 3.45 15.04 -20.59
C ALA A 430 3.59 13.97 -21.68
N PRO A 431 4.77 13.85 -22.33
CA PRO A 431 4.91 13.06 -23.55
C PRO A 431 4.36 11.70 -23.23
N LYS A 432 3.22 11.36 -23.85
CA LYS A 432 2.61 10.03 -23.77
C LYS A 432 3.74 9.13 -24.21
N ALA A 433 4.44 8.55 -23.24
CA ALA A 433 5.71 7.89 -23.47
C ALA A 433 5.45 7.03 -24.67
N ALA A 434 6.14 7.32 -25.79
CA ALA A 434 5.97 6.58 -27.02
C ALA A 434 6.03 5.15 -26.57
N VAL A 435 4.86 4.51 -26.53
CA VAL A 435 4.80 3.11 -26.15
C VAL A 435 5.58 2.56 -27.31
N ASN A 436 6.83 2.16 -27.06
CA ASN A 436 7.52 1.23 -27.92
C ASN A 436 6.66 -0.02 -27.79
N VAL A 437 5.50 0.00 -28.45
CA VAL A 437 4.86 -1.16 -28.98
C VAL A 437 5.94 -1.63 -29.93
N HIS A 438 6.78 -2.52 -29.43
CA HIS A 438 7.32 -3.53 -30.32
C HIS A 438 6.07 -4.22 -30.84
N VAL A 439 5.58 -3.68 -31.95
CA VAL A 439 4.78 -4.42 -32.90
C VAL A 439 5.78 -5.43 -33.45
N ASP A 440 6.01 -6.48 -32.67
CA ASP A 440 6.48 -7.74 -33.22
C ASP A 440 5.26 -8.33 -33.95
N ASP A 441 4.93 -7.68 -35.07
CA ASP A 441 4.13 -8.24 -36.15
C ASP A 441 5.11 -9.09 -36.94
N ASP A 442 5.37 -10.29 -36.43
CA ASP A 442 5.81 -11.43 -37.23
C ASP A 442 5.64 -12.73 -36.42
N GLY A 443 4.53 -13.42 -36.71
CA GLY A 443 4.58 -14.86 -37.00
C GLY A 443 4.45 -15.84 -35.84
N GLY A 444 3.23 -16.32 -35.62
CA GLY A 444 2.98 -17.75 -35.37
C GLY A 444 3.18 -18.24 -33.93
N GLY A 445 2.24 -17.91 -33.05
CA GLY A 445 2.00 -18.66 -31.82
C GLY A 445 0.56 -19.17 -31.82
N SER A 446 0.38 -20.46 -32.12
CA SER A 446 -0.91 -21.14 -32.02
C SER A 446 -1.39 -21.12 -30.57
N GLU A 447 -2.45 -20.36 -30.30
CA GLU A 447 -3.35 -20.64 -29.20
C GLU A 447 -4.08 -21.94 -29.53
N ASN A 448 -3.54 -23.06 -29.05
CA ASN A 448 -4.34 -24.24 -28.78
C ASN A 448 -5.02 -24.01 -27.44
N ASP A 449 -6.13 -23.28 -27.49
CA ASP A 449 -7.22 -23.49 -26.54
C ASP A 449 -7.99 -24.70 -27.07
N ASP A 450 -7.68 -25.88 -26.52
CA ASP A 450 -8.45 -27.09 -26.74
C ASP A 450 -9.83 -26.92 -26.08
N ASN A 451 -10.75 -26.33 -26.85
CA ASN A 451 -12.18 -26.56 -26.78
C ASN A 451 -12.45 -27.97 -27.35
N ASP A 452 -12.65 -28.95 -26.48
CA ASP A 452 -13.34 -30.20 -26.83
C ASP A 452 -14.71 -30.22 -26.14
N GLU A 453 -15.67 -29.49 -26.72
CA GLU A 453 -17.09 -29.79 -26.66
C GLU A 453 -17.51 -30.33 -28.05
N ASN A 454 -17.69 -31.65 -28.14
CA ASN A 454 -18.59 -32.31 -29.09
C ASN A 454 -19.40 -33.29 -28.22
N GLY A 455 -20.70 -33.12 -28.03
CA GLY A 455 -21.69 -33.11 -29.10
C GLY A 455 -22.23 -34.53 -29.23
N TYR A 456 -23.15 -34.91 -28.33
CA TYR A 456 -24.01 -36.07 -28.53
C TYR A 456 -25.08 -35.68 -29.54
N ASP A 457 -25.10 -36.34 -30.69
CA ASP A 457 -26.28 -36.44 -31.54
C ASP A 457 -26.62 -37.92 -31.77
N GLU A 458 -27.92 -38.15 -31.72
CA GLU A 458 -28.65 -39.40 -31.89
C GLU A 458 -28.48 -39.96 -33.32
N GLU A 459 -28.22 -41.27 -33.43
CA GLU A 459 -28.99 -42.26 -34.22
C GLU A 459 -28.52 -43.70 -33.94
#